data_AF-W7V168-F1
#
_entry.id   AF-W7V168-F1
#
_cell.length_a   1.000
_cell.length_b   1.000
_cell.length_c   1.000
_cell.angle_alpha   90.00
_cell.angle_beta   90.00
_cell.angle_gamma   90.00
#
_symmetry.space_group_name_H-M   'P 1'
#
loop_
_entity.id
_entity.type
_entity.pdbx_description
1 polymer ?
#
loop_
_entity_poly.entity_id
_entity_poly.type
_entity_poly.pdbx_seq_one_letter_code
_entity_poly.pdbx_strand_id
1 'polypeptide(L)'
;MKNTLRKITASLAAAVLCAVPMTSSLSANAEANANARNTFRRIWFIDDSANVVKFVFSFSCRMTNTSVPSYTILKGNVTGNGGSAGTQYYSCGANVERSAGLYGPVCFASAYCNSPSDFVEGSLVGNAFKAGNVPSYNSVHSYKFLVGDINNDNVVNAKDYDYMCYAINNGFTGSYSYTQNVTGTLGGSYFSYAKYKFDINGDGYVTSADRTMLANYNNGSLTRFAK
;
A
#
# COMPACT_ATOMS: atom_id res chain seq x y z
N MET A 1 -53.12 44.25 18.31
CA MET A 1 -51.87 44.28 17.52
C MET A 1 -50.69 43.53 18.19
N LYS A 2 -50.89 42.32 18.76
CA LYS A 2 -49.80 41.52 19.38
C LYS A 2 -49.40 40.26 18.59
N ASN A 3 -50.15 39.91 17.53
CA ASN A 3 -49.96 38.64 16.80
C ASN A 3 -49.28 38.79 15.43
N THR A 4 -48.96 40.01 14.99
CA THR A 4 -48.36 40.28 13.68
C THR A 4 -46.83 40.34 13.73
N LEU A 5 -46.25 40.81 14.85
CA LEU A 5 -44.79 40.89 15.05
C LEU A 5 -44.11 39.51 15.15
N ARG A 6 -44.80 38.49 15.71
CA ARG A 6 -44.31 37.11 15.81
C ARG A 6 -44.15 36.42 14.45
N LYS A 7 -44.90 36.83 13.42
CA LYS A 7 -44.84 36.21 12.09
C LYS A 7 -43.65 36.71 11.25
N ILE A 8 -43.26 37.98 11.43
CA ILE A 8 -42.16 38.60 10.68
C ILE A 8 -40.79 38.13 11.21
N THR A 9 -40.66 37.92 12.52
CA THR A 9 -39.42 37.40 13.13
C THR A 9 -39.17 35.93 12.78
N ALA A 10 -40.21 35.12 12.60
CA ALA A 10 -40.08 33.73 12.15
C ALA A 10 -39.63 33.62 10.68
N SER A 11 -40.08 34.51 9.79
CA SER A 11 -39.65 34.53 8.39
C SER A 11 -38.22 35.03 8.19
N LEU A 12 -37.73 35.94 9.03
CA LEU A 12 -36.33 36.37 9.02
C LEU A 12 -35.39 35.26 9.54
N ALA A 13 -35.79 34.50 10.56
CA ALA A 13 -35.01 33.36 11.05
C ALA A 13 -34.92 32.22 10.02
N ALA A 14 -35.99 31.96 9.27
CA ALA A 14 -36.00 30.95 8.20
C ALA A 14 -35.19 31.37 6.97
N ALA A 15 -35.22 32.65 6.59
CA ALA A 15 -34.46 33.15 5.42
C ALA A 15 -32.95 33.27 5.69
N VAL A 16 -32.53 33.56 6.94
CA VAL A 16 -31.10 33.61 7.31
C VAL A 16 -30.50 32.20 7.41
N LEU A 17 -31.28 31.18 7.79
CA LEU A 17 -30.83 29.78 7.79
C LEU A 17 -30.62 29.18 6.38
N CYS A 18 -31.29 29.73 5.35
CA CYS A 18 -31.05 29.34 3.96
C CYS A 18 -29.86 30.08 3.30
N ALA A 19 -29.26 31.05 3.99
CA ALA A 19 -28.16 31.88 3.49
C ALA A 19 -26.90 31.82 4.37
N VAL A 20 -26.86 30.95 5.39
CA VAL A 20 -25.57 30.52 5.92
C VAL A 20 -24.97 29.65 4.83
N PRO A 21 -23.80 29.97 4.24
CA PRO A 21 -23.09 28.96 3.50
C PRO A 21 -22.97 27.80 4.47
N MET A 22 -23.57 26.65 4.13
CA MET A 22 -23.08 25.40 4.68
C MET A 22 -21.62 25.32 4.22
N THR A 23 -20.73 25.99 4.94
CA THR A 23 -19.51 25.36 5.41
C THR A 23 -19.98 24.20 6.30
N SER A 24 -20.63 23.20 5.68
CA SER A 24 -20.07 21.88 5.82
C SER A 24 -18.60 22.10 5.53
N SER A 25 -17.82 22.19 6.59
CA SER A 25 -16.52 21.57 6.58
C SER A 25 -16.80 20.11 6.20
N LEU A 26 -17.03 19.88 4.91
CA LEU A 26 -16.41 18.79 4.23
C LEU A 26 -14.96 19.02 4.64
N SER A 27 -14.52 18.32 5.68
CA SER A 27 -13.14 17.90 5.72
C SER A 27 -12.99 17.14 4.41
N ALA A 28 -12.71 17.86 3.32
CA ALA A 28 -12.11 17.29 2.15
C ALA A 28 -10.89 16.62 2.75
N ASN A 29 -10.94 15.31 2.90
CA ASN A 29 -9.78 14.54 3.31
C ASN A 29 -8.74 14.91 2.27
N ALA A 30 -7.81 15.79 2.64
CA ALA A 30 -6.83 16.28 1.69
C ALA A 30 -6.08 15.04 1.24
N GLU A 31 -6.21 14.70 -0.04
CA GLU A 31 -5.46 13.61 -0.64
C GLU A 31 -3.96 13.88 -0.41
N ALA A 32 -3.14 12.82 -0.44
CA ALA A 32 -1.69 12.98 -0.43
C ALA A 32 -1.27 14.06 -1.43
N ASN A 33 -0.38 14.95 -0.99
CA ASN A 33 0.04 16.06 -1.82
C ASN A 33 0.87 15.57 -3.03
N ALA A 34 1.03 16.41 -4.05
CA ALA A 34 1.81 16.09 -5.25
C ALA A 34 3.29 15.74 -4.94
N ASN A 35 3.78 16.12 -3.75
CA ASN A 35 5.13 15.87 -3.26
C ASN A 35 5.21 14.75 -2.22
N ALA A 36 4.13 13.97 -2.00
CA ALA A 36 4.11 12.87 -1.05
C ALA A 36 5.21 11.87 -1.41
N ARG A 37 6.17 11.68 -0.50
CA ARG A 37 7.37 10.88 -0.77
C ARG A 37 7.27 9.44 -0.25
N ASN A 38 6.44 9.22 0.77
CA ASN A 38 6.36 7.93 1.44
C ASN A 38 5.45 6.98 0.66
N THR A 39 6.01 5.94 0.07
CA THR A 39 5.24 4.86 -0.56
C THR A 39 5.07 3.73 0.45
N PHE A 40 3.83 3.48 0.90
CA PHE A 40 3.50 2.27 1.64
C PHE A 40 3.09 1.18 0.68
N ARG A 41 3.58 -0.05 0.91
CA ARG A 41 3.24 -1.22 0.12
C ARG A 41 2.80 -2.35 1.03
N ARG A 42 1.73 -3.04 0.62
CA ARG A 42 1.40 -4.37 1.14
C ARG A 42 1.60 -5.39 0.04
N ILE A 43 2.37 -6.42 0.32
CA ILE A 43 2.59 -7.55 -0.58
C ILE A 43 1.85 -8.78 -0.07
N TRP A 44 1.33 -9.60 -0.99
CA TRP A 44 0.74 -10.90 -0.69
C TRP A 44 1.57 -12.02 -1.31
N PHE A 45 1.78 -13.04 -0.49
CA PHE A 45 2.44 -14.28 -0.84
C PHE A 45 1.49 -15.44 -0.71
N ILE A 46 1.70 -16.45 -1.55
CA ILE A 46 1.03 -17.73 -1.46
C ILE A 46 2.05 -18.84 -1.27
N ASP A 47 1.77 -19.76 -0.35
CA ASP A 47 2.62 -20.94 -0.13
C ASP A 47 2.72 -21.83 -1.38
N ASP A 48 3.94 -22.22 -1.72
CA ASP A 48 4.23 -23.02 -2.92
C ASP A 48 3.52 -24.38 -2.93
N SER A 49 3.27 -24.97 -1.76
CA SER A 49 2.59 -26.28 -1.62
C SER A 49 1.07 -26.19 -1.57
N ALA A 50 0.49 -24.98 -1.56
CA ALA A 50 -0.94 -24.81 -1.32
C ALA A 50 -1.81 -25.11 -2.54
N ASN A 51 -1.23 -25.18 -3.75
CA ASN A 51 -1.95 -25.42 -5.02
C ASN A 51 -3.13 -24.45 -5.23
N VAL A 52 -2.95 -23.20 -4.84
CA VAL A 52 -3.94 -22.14 -5.02
C VAL A 52 -4.03 -21.81 -6.50
N VAL A 53 -5.23 -21.72 -7.06
CA VAL A 53 -5.46 -21.31 -8.45
C VAL A 53 -6.17 -19.97 -8.57
N LYS A 54 -6.77 -19.50 -7.46
CA LYS A 54 -7.48 -18.23 -7.37
C LYS A 54 -7.14 -17.50 -6.07
N PHE A 55 -6.87 -16.21 -6.19
CA PHE A 55 -6.62 -15.32 -5.08
C PHE A 55 -7.49 -14.07 -5.20
N VAL A 56 -8.18 -13.71 -4.13
CA VAL A 56 -9.02 -12.52 -4.05
C VAL A 56 -8.46 -11.63 -2.96
N PHE A 57 -8.06 -10.43 -3.33
CA PHE A 57 -7.53 -9.46 -2.37
C PHE A 57 -8.26 -8.14 -2.43
N SER A 58 -8.27 -7.46 -1.30
CA SER A 58 -8.69 -6.07 -1.17
C SER A 58 -7.76 -5.38 -0.19
N PHE A 59 -7.42 -4.14 -0.51
CA PHE A 59 -6.64 -3.25 0.31
C PHE A 59 -7.34 -1.91 0.40
N SER A 60 -7.35 -1.35 1.60
CA SER A 60 -7.91 -0.03 1.82
C SER A 60 -7.02 0.79 2.75
N CYS A 61 -7.03 2.10 2.54
CA CYS A 61 -6.30 3.07 3.35
C CYS A 61 -7.18 4.28 3.60
N ARG A 62 -7.00 4.94 4.75
CA ARG A 62 -7.72 6.16 5.10
C ARG A 62 -7.43 7.25 4.07
N MET A 63 -8.43 8.02 3.66
CA MET A 63 -8.26 9.05 2.63
C MET A 63 -7.38 10.25 3.06
N THR A 64 -7.35 10.57 4.35
CA THR A 64 -6.65 11.76 4.87
C THR A 64 -5.13 11.63 4.68
N ASN A 65 -4.52 12.55 3.93
CA ASN A 65 -3.09 12.61 3.62
C ASN A 65 -2.54 11.37 2.90
N THR A 66 -3.41 10.57 2.27
CA THR A 66 -3.05 9.33 1.56
C THR A 66 -3.69 9.33 0.17
N SER A 67 -2.98 8.82 -0.83
CA SER A 67 -3.52 8.68 -2.18
C SER A 67 -4.49 7.52 -2.30
N VAL A 68 -5.30 7.51 -3.36
CA VAL A 68 -5.99 6.30 -3.79
C VAL A 68 -4.95 5.18 -4.00
N PRO A 69 -5.18 3.95 -3.49
CA PRO A 69 -4.22 2.89 -3.65
C PRO A 69 -4.30 2.28 -5.05
N SER A 70 -3.15 1.85 -5.56
CA SER A 70 -3.03 1.05 -6.78
C SER A 70 -2.54 -0.35 -6.44
N TYR A 71 -2.67 -1.30 -7.38
CA TYR A 71 -2.08 -2.62 -7.23
C TYR A 71 -1.35 -3.05 -8.50
N THR A 72 -0.42 -3.99 -8.34
CA THR A 72 0.29 -4.65 -9.42
C THR A 72 0.21 -6.16 -9.21
N ILE A 73 -0.09 -6.89 -10.28
CA ILE A 73 -0.06 -8.35 -10.30
C ILE A 73 1.31 -8.81 -10.78
N LEU A 74 1.97 -9.63 -9.98
CA LEU A 74 3.26 -10.26 -10.29
C LEU A 74 3.06 -11.64 -10.93
N LYS A 75 1.99 -12.36 -10.54
CA LYS A 75 1.67 -13.68 -11.08
C LYS A 75 0.17 -13.90 -11.23
N GLY A 76 -0.21 -14.52 -12.34
CA GLY A 76 -1.60 -14.81 -12.68
C GLY A 76 -2.24 -13.70 -13.49
N ASN A 77 -3.53 -13.88 -13.80
CA ASN A 77 -4.31 -12.95 -14.61
C ASN A 77 -5.44 -12.37 -13.78
N VAL A 78 -5.70 -11.07 -13.95
CA VAL A 78 -6.85 -10.42 -13.35
C VAL A 78 -8.13 -10.92 -14.04
N THR A 79 -9.06 -11.47 -13.27
CA THR A 79 -10.38 -11.93 -13.77
C THR A 79 -11.54 -11.08 -13.25
N GLY A 80 -11.27 -10.14 -12.35
CA GLY A 80 -12.25 -9.17 -11.87
C GLY A 80 -11.58 -8.11 -11.01
N ASN A 81 -12.10 -6.89 -11.08
CA ASN A 81 -11.65 -5.78 -10.23
C ASN A 81 -12.69 -5.54 -9.13
N GLY A 82 -12.23 -5.21 -7.93
CA GLY A 82 -13.06 -4.92 -6.79
C GLY A 82 -12.48 -3.80 -5.95
N GLY A 83 -13.34 -3.10 -5.22
CA GLY A 83 -12.93 -2.01 -4.35
C GLY A 83 -14.12 -1.16 -3.97
N SER A 84 -14.61 -1.36 -2.75
CA SER A 84 -15.53 -0.42 -2.12
C SER A 84 -15.12 -0.30 -0.67
N ALA A 85 -14.85 0.92 -0.21
CA ALA A 85 -14.45 1.15 1.15
C ALA A 85 -15.10 2.41 1.72
N GLY A 86 -16.44 2.39 1.84
CA GLY A 86 -17.18 3.42 2.56
C GLY A 86 -16.84 4.86 2.10
N THR A 87 -17.01 5.82 3.00
CA THR A 87 -16.76 7.25 2.73
C THR A 87 -15.45 7.77 3.31
N GLN A 88 -14.75 6.97 4.12
CA GLN A 88 -13.53 7.38 4.84
C GLN A 88 -12.25 6.71 4.31
N TYR A 89 -12.38 5.71 3.44
CA TYR A 89 -11.28 4.90 2.95
C TYR A 89 -11.27 4.86 1.42
N TYR A 90 -10.08 4.92 0.84
CA TYR A 90 -9.87 4.46 -0.51
C TYR A 90 -9.65 2.95 -0.53
N SER A 91 -9.97 2.30 -1.63
CA SER A 91 -9.72 0.87 -1.78
C SER A 91 -9.37 0.46 -3.20
N CYS A 92 -8.60 -0.62 -3.30
CA CYS A 92 -8.35 -1.35 -4.53
C CYS A 92 -8.32 -2.85 -4.24
N GLY A 93 -8.48 -3.67 -5.28
CA GLY A 93 -8.52 -5.11 -5.14
C GLY A 93 -8.84 -5.80 -6.45
N ALA A 94 -8.55 -7.09 -6.51
CA ALA A 94 -8.83 -7.89 -7.68
C ALA A 94 -8.98 -9.38 -7.33
N ASN A 95 -9.59 -10.09 -8.28
CA ASN A 95 -9.54 -11.54 -8.40
C ASN A 95 -8.41 -11.88 -9.36
N VAL A 96 -7.51 -12.75 -8.93
CA VAL A 96 -6.35 -13.21 -9.69
C VAL A 96 -6.44 -14.71 -9.85
N GLU A 97 -6.35 -15.21 -11.08
CA GLU A 97 -6.43 -16.64 -11.37
C GLU A 97 -5.26 -17.12 -12.22
N ARG A 98 -4.81 -18.35 -11.97
CA ARG A 98 -3.75 -19.02 -12.76
C ARG A 98 -3.93 -20.54 -12.72
N SER A 99 -4.05 -21.15 -13.90
CA SER A 99 -4.21 -22.60 -14.05
C SER A 99 -3.01 -23.40 -13.55
N ALA A 100 -1.79 -22.88 -13.74
CA ALA A 100 -0.54 -23.48 -13.27
C ALA A 100 -0.27 -23.27 -11.76
N GLY A 101 -1.22 -22.71 -11.02
CA GLY A 101 -1.07 -22.38 -9.61
C GLY A 101 -0.42 -21.01 -9.35
N LEU A 102 -0.80 -20.42 -8.23
CA LEU A 102 -0.27 -19.20 -7.64
C LEU A 102 0.61 -19.58 -6.44
N TYR A 103 1.82 -19.02 -6.40
CA TYR A 103 2.82 -19.30 -5.37
C TYR A 103 3.88 -18.20 -5.32
N GLY A 104 4.57 -18.04 -4.19
CA GLY A 104 5.49 -16.93 -3.92
C GLY A 104 4.77 -15.57 -3.93
N PRO A 105 5.45 -14.47 -4.29
CA PRO A 105 4.83 -13.15 -4.38
C PRO A 105 3.85 -13.12 -5.56
N VAL A 106 2.61 -12.72 -5.29
CA VAL A 106 1.50 -12.79 -6.26
C VAL A 106 1.08 -11.41 -6.71
N CYS A 107 0.97 -10.47 -5.78
CA CYS A 107 0.64 -9.08 -6.06
C CYS A 107 1.05 -8.19 -4.89
N PHE A 108 1.01 -6.89 -5.11
CA PHE A 108 1.07 -5.89 -4.04
C PHE A 108 0.15 -4.72 -4.34
N ALA A 109 -0.24 -4.02 -3.28
CA ALA A 109 -0.95 -2.76 -3.35
C ALA A 109 -0.06 -1.67 -2.75
N SER A 110 -0.17 -0.45 -3.27
CA SER A 110 0.63 0.69 -2.81
C SER A 110 -0.22 1.94 -2.66
N ALA A 111 0.11 2.77 -1.69
CA ALA A 111 -0.46 4.09 -1.48
C ALA A 111 0.64 5.07 -1.08
N TYR A 112 0.47 6.34 -1.45
CA TYR A 112 1.42 7.40 -1.15
C TYR A 112 0.93 8.25 0.01
N CYS A 113 1.83 8.65 0.91
CA CYS A 113 1.51 9.43 2.11
C CYS A 113 2.46 10.61 2.31
N ASN A 114 1.95 11.70 2.92
CA ASN A 114 2.76 12.88 3.22
C ASN A 114 3.81 12.59 4.31
N SER A 115 3.44 11.83 5.34
CA SER A 115 4.29 11.32 6.42
C SER A 115 4.11 9.80 6.58
N PRO A 116 5.12 9.07 7.11
CA PRO A 116 4.93 7.69 7.54
C PRO A 116 3.75 7.49 8.50
N SER A 117 3.48 8.47 9.37
CA SER A 117 2.39 8.41 10.35
C SER A 117 0.99 8.61 9.77
N ASP A 118 0.88 9.10 8.54
CA ASP A 118 -0.43 9.35 7.91
C ASP A 118 -1.09 8.05 7.44
N PHE A 119 -0.28 7.03 7.11
CA PHE A 119 -0.76 5.77 6.56
C PHE A 119 -1.51 4.96 7.61
N VAL A 120 -2.84 4.90 7.44
CA VAL A 120 -3.71 4.06 8.25
C VAL A 120 -4.40 3.06 7.34
N GLU A 121 -4.06 1.79 7.52
CA GLU A 121 -4.67 0.67 6.82
C GLU A 121 -6.10 0.45 7.31
N GLY A 122 -7.02 0.22 6.37
CA GLY A 122 -8.41 -0.12 6.64
C GLY A 122 -8.65 -1.63 6.63
N SER A 123 -9.79 -2.03 6.05
CA SER A 123 -10.12 -3.43 5.82
C SER A 123 -9.15 -4.08 4.82
N LEU A 124 -8.77 -5.32 5.13
CA LEU A 124 -7.90 -6.17 4.33
C LEU A 124 -8.62 -7.49 4.03
N VAL A 125 -8.58 -7.90 2.76
CA VAL A 125 -9.04 -9.23 2.34
C VAL A 125 -7.89 -9.94 1.64
N GLY A 126 -7.73 -11.23 1.92
CA GLY A 126 -6.75 -12.10 1.26
C GLY A 126 -7.25 -13.54 1.28
N ASN A 127 -8.16 -13.87 0.36
CA ASN A 127 -8.77 -15.19 0.28
C ASN A 127 -8.15 -15.99 -0.87
N ALA A 128 -7.61 -17.16 -0.55
CA ALA A 128 -7.07 -18.10 -1.54
C ALA A 128 -7.98 -19.31 -1.73
N PHE A 129 -8.05 -19.80 -2.96
CA PHE A 129 -8.84 -20.97 -3.33
C PHE A 129 -8.05 -21.90 -4.25
N LYS A 130 -8.17 -23.20 -4.00
CA LYS A 130 -7.72 -24.28 -4.90
C LYS A 130 -8.74 -24.49 -6.01
N ALA A 131 -8.44 -25.41 -6.92
CA ALA A 131 -9.37 -25.80 -7.98
C ALA A 131 -10.74 -26.20 -7.39
N GLY A 132 -11.83 -25.86 -8.10
CA GLY A 132 -13.19 -26.09 -7.62
C GLY A 132 -13.66 -25.14 -6.52
N ASN A 133 -13.02 -23.97 -6.35
CA ASN A 133 -13.32 -22.97 -5.31
C ASN A 133 -13.17 -23.49 -3.88
N VAL A 134 -12.33 -24.50 -3.65
CA VAL A 134 -12.03 -25.00 -2.30
C VAL A 134 -11.16 -23.99 -1.55
N PRO A 135 -11.60 -23.43 -0.40
CA PRO A 135 -10.83 -22.42 0.31
C PRO A 135 -9.48 -22.93 0.85
N SER A 136 -8.47 -22.04 0.89
CA SER A 136 -7.12 -22.30 1.40
C SER A 136 -6.68 -21.16 2.32
N TYR A 137 -7.38 -20.99 3.45
CA TYR A 137 -7.25 -19.81 4.33
C TYR A 137 -5.83 -19.61 4.92
N ASN A 138 -5.09 -20.69 5.18
CA ASN A 138 -3.77 -20.60 5.82
C ASN A 138 -2.61 -20.48 4.84
N SER A 139 -2.89 -20.35 3.54
CA SER A 139 -1.85 -20.32 2.50
C SER A 139 -1.42 -18.91 2.08
N VAL A 140 -2.03 -17.87 2.65
CA VAL A 140 -1.79 -16.47 2.27
C VAL A 140 -1.04 -15.77 3.38
N HIS A 141 0.09 -15.16 3.02
CA HIS A 141 0.89 -14.33 3.92
C HIS A 141 0.93 -12.91 3.38
N SER A 142 0.83 -11.90 4.24
CA SER A 142 0.90 -10.51 3.77
C SER A 142 1.59 -9.59 4.74
N TYR A 143 2.37 -8.65 4.20
CA TYR A 143 3.22 -7.76 4.98
C TYR A 143 3.12 -6.35 4.44
N LYS A 144 2.94 -5.39 5.34
CA LYS A 144 3.02 -3.96 5.04
C LYS A 144 4.41 -3.44 5.38
N PHE A 145 4.90 -2.51 4.58
CA PHE A 145 6.17 -1.83 4.83
C PHE A 145 6.21 -0.47 4.10
N LEU A 146 7.08 0.40 4.59
CA LEU A 146 7.48 1.63 3.88
C LEU A 146 8.55 1.24 2.84
N VAL A 147 8.25 1.45 1.56
CA VAL A 147 9.16 1.10 0.47
C VAL A 147 10.41 1.97 0.55
N GLY A 148 11.58 1.34 0.45
CA GLY A 148 12.88 2.01 0.59
C GLY A 148 13.40 2.10 2.02
N ASP A 149 12.54 1.97 3.04
CA ASP A 149 12.96 1.86 4.45
C ASP A 149 13.24 0.40 4.74
N ILE A 150 14.48 -0.04 4.45
CA ILE A 150 14.92 -1.42 4.57
C ILE A 150 15.17 -1.77 6.03
N ASN A 151 15.64 -0.81 6.82
CA ASN A 151 16.07 -1.06 8.19
C ASN A 151 14.95 -0.91 9.26
N ASN A 152 13.75 -0.46 8.87
CA ASN A 152 12.58 -0.18 9.72
C ASN A 152 12.74 0.99 10.70
N ASP A 153 13.49 2.03 10.35
CA ASP A 153 13.61 3.25 11.17
C ASP A 153 12.56 4.33 10.81
N ASN A 154 11.63 4.02 9.90
CA ASN A 154 10.62 4.92 9.32
C ASN A 154 11.21 6.08 8.51
N VAL A 155 12.46 5.98 8.07
CA VAL A 155 13.13 7.00 7.25
C VAL A 155 13.85 6.35 6.09
N VAL A 156 13.48 6.68 4.86
CA VAL A 156 14.21 6.24 3.67
C VAL A 156 15.46 7.11 3.49
N ASN A 157 16.65 6.56 3.69
CA ASN A 157 17.90 7.32 3.67
C ASN A 157 19.11 6.51 3.14
N ALA A 158 20.32 7.06 3.32
CA ALA A 158 21.56 6.46 2.86
C ALA A 158 21.87 5.10 3.53
N LYS A 159 21.43 4.90 4.77
CA LYS A 159 21.63 3.63 5.48
C LYS A 159 20.85 2.49 4.82
N ASP A 160 19.65 2.74 4.32
CA ASP A 160 18.91 1.76 3.51
C ASP A 160 19.64 1.43 2.21
N TYR A 161 20.23 2.44 1.59
CA TYR A 161 21.03 2.26 0.39
C TYR A 161 22.25 1.36 0.62
N ASP A 162 22.89 1.47 1.80
CA ASP A 162 24.00 0.58 2.15
C ASP A 162 23.54 -0.87 2.32
N TYR A 163 22.39 -1.11 2.95
CA TYR A 163 21.82 -2.46 3.04
C TYR A 163 21.46 -3.00 1.65
N MET A 164 20.89 -2.18 0.77
CA MET A 164 20.62 -2.54 -0.62
C MET A 164 21.91 -2.93 -1.35
N CYS A 165 22.97 -2.13 -1.23
CA CYS A 165 24.27 -2.45 -1.82
C CYS A 165 24.83 -3.75 -1.27
N TYR A 166 24.71 -3.99 0.05
CA TYR A 166 25.11 -5.25 0.67
C TYR A 166 24.37 -6.43 0.04
N ALA A 167 23.04 -6.36 -0.09
CA ALA A 167 22.23 -7.42 -0.67
C ALA A 167 22.68 -7.77 -2.10
N ILE A 168 22.85 -6.75 -2.96
CA ILE A 168 23.27 -6.93 -4.35
C ILE A 168 24.70 -7.49 -4.43
N ASN A 169 25.65 -6.94 -3.67
CA ASN A 169 27.06 -7.33 -3.74
C ASN A 169 27.33 -8.73 -3.15
N ASN A 170 26.48 -9.19 -2.23
CA ASN A 170 26.58 -10.53 -1.63
C ASN A 170 25.63 -11.55 -2.30
N GLY A 171 25.09 -11.24 -3.47
CA GLY A 171 24.35 -12.21 -4.29
C GLY A 171 22.92 -12.50 -3.81
N PHE A 172 22.34 -11.69 -2.91
CA PHE A 172 20.93 -11.79 -2.52
C PHE A 172 19.97 -11.27 -3.61
N THR A 173 20.28 -11.52 -4.88
CA THR A 173 19.51 -11.08 -6.04
C THR A 173 18.42 -12.10 -6.42
N GLY A 174 17.55 -11.72 -7.36
CA GLY A 174 16.53 -12.61 -7.91
C GLY A 174 15.22 -12.63 -7.12
N SER A 175 14.35 -13.58 -7.44
CA SER A 175 13.02 -13.70 -6.81
C SER A 175 13.11 -13.99 -5.32
N TYR A 176 12.02 -13.72 -4.61
CA TYR A 176 11.96 -13.89 -3.16
C TYR A 176 10.69 -14.61 -2.70
N SER A 177 10.69 -15.07 -1.44
CA SER A 177 9.50 -15.53 -0.70
C SER A 177 9.35 -14.73 0.60
N TYR A 178 8.27 -14.96 1.34
CA TYR A 178 8.05 -14.30 2.63
C TYR A 178 8.97 -14.79 3.76
N THR A 179 9.61 -15.96 3.59
CA THR A 179 10.51 -16.57 4.59
C THR A 179 11.97 -16.20 4.40
N GLN A 180 12.32 -15.56 3.27
CA GLN A 180 13.69 -15.23 2.94
C GLN A 180 14.11 -13.89 3.55
N ASN A 181 15.30 -13.88 4.15
CA ASN A 181 15.94 -12.68 4.68
C ASN A 181 17.27 -12.42 3.98
N VAL A 182 17.63 -11.15 3.85
CA VAL A 182 19.01 -10.71 3.66
C VAL A 182 19.64 -10.59 5.04
N THR A 183 20.71 -11.35 5.26
CA THR A 183 21.41 -11.38 6.55
C THR A 183 22.88 -11.06 6.35
N GLY A 184 23.47 -10.33 7.29
CA GLY A 184 24.86 -9.94 7.18
C GLY A 184 25.35 -9.09 8.33
N THR A 185 26.55 -8.53 8.16
CA THR A 185 27.14 -7.56 9.08
C THR A 185 27.50 -6.30 8.31
N LEU A 186 27.02 -5.15 8.78
CA LEU A 186 27.34 -3.83 8.22
C LEU A 186 27.63 -2.87 9.37
N GLY A 187 28.74 -2.12 9.28
CA GLY A 187 29.16 -1.22 10.37
C GLY A 187 29.41 -1.94 11.71
N GLY A 188 29.82 -3.21 11.68
CA GLY A 188 30.07 -4.03 12.87
C GLY A 188 28.83 -4.61 13.55
N SER A 189 27.62 -4.35 13.03
CA SER A 189 26.37 -4.87 13.59
C SER A 189 25.74 -5.92 12.68
N TYR A 190 25.31 -7.05 13.25
CA TYR A 190 24.53 -8.04 12.53
C TYR A 190 23.13 -7.50 12.21
N PHE A 191 22.61 -7.87 11.04
CA PHE A 191 21.24 -7.56 10.64
C PHE A 191 20.58 -8.75 9.92
N SER A 192 19.26 -8.76 9.95
CA SER A 192 18.41 -9.71 9.23
C SER A 192 17.13 -8.97 8.82
N TYR A 193 16.98 -8.71 7.52
CA TYR A 193 15.83 -7.99 6.97
C TYR A 193 15.17 -8.80 5.88
N ALA A 194 13.83 -8.80 5.84
CA ALA A 194 13.09 -9.59 4.87
C ALA A 194 13.42 -9.18 3.43
N LYS A 195 13.70 -10.16 2.57
CA LYS A 195 14.19 -9.95 1.19
C LYS A 195 13.21 -9.14 0.34
N TYR A 196 11.91 -9.26 0.58
CA TYR A 196 10.89 -8.49 -0.16
C TYR A 196 11.00 -6.97 0.04
N LYS A 197 11.65 -6.49 1.12
CA LYS A 197 11.87 -5.05 1.34
C LYS A 197 12.89 -4.45 0.37
N PHE A 198 13.68 -5.32 -0.28
CA PHE A 198 14.70 -4.94 -1.25
C PHE A 198 14.15 -4.88 -2.69
N ASP A 199 12.93 -5.36 -2.93
CA ASP A 199 12.22 -5.17 -4.21
C ASP A 199 11.47 -3.82 -4.16
N ILE A 200 12.21 -2.76 -4.49
CA ILE A 200 11.75 -1.38 -4.42
C ILE A 200 10.89 -1.04 -5.63
N ASN A 201 11.31 -1.51 -6.81
CA ASN A 201 10.57 -1.28 -8.05
C ASN A 201 9.30 -2.16 -8.17
N GLY A 202 9.11 -3.10 -7.24
CA GLY A 202 7.94 -3.97 -7.14
C GLY A 202 7.79 -4.90 -8.33
N ASP A 203 8.86 -5.44 -8.91
CA ASP A 203 8.78 -6.35 -10.07
C ASP A 203 8.85 -7.84 -9.68
N GLY A 204 8.97 -8.13 -8.38
CA GLY A 204 9.08 -9.49 -7.85
C GLY A 204 10.52 -10.01 -7.78
N TYR A 205 11.52 -9.20 -8.14
CA TYR A 205 12.93 -9.54 -8.12
C TYR A 205 13.74 -8.46 -7.42
N VAL A 206 14.79 -8.87 -6.72
CA VAL A 206 15.79 -7.94 -6.16
C VAL A 206 16.96 -7.84 -7.14
N THR A 207 17.17 -6.66 -7.72
CA THR A 207 18.15 -6.42 -8.77
C THR A 207 18.83 -5.06 -8.63
N SER A 208 19.78 -4.76 -9.54
CA SER A 208 20.41 -3.43 -9.62
C SER A 208 19.42 -2.32 -9.99
N ALA A 209 18.25 -2.64 -10.54
CA ALA A 209 17.19 -1.68 -10.81
C ALA A 209 16.62 -1.10 -9.51
N ASP A 210 16.45 -1.92 -8.47
CA ASP A 210 15.99 -1.48 -7.14
C ASP A 210 16.99 -0.52 -6.48
N ARG A 211 18.28 -0.88 -6.54
CA ARG A 211 19.37 -0.02 -6.07
C ARG A 211 19.37 1.33 -6.79
N THR A 212 19.18 1.32 -8.11
CA THR A 212 19.14 2.55 -8.91
C THR A 212 17.94 3.41 -8.54
N MET A 213 16.77 2.79 -8.35
CA MET A 213 15.56 3.49 -7.92
C MET A 213 15.72 4.12 -6.53
N LEU A 214 16.35 3.41 -5.58
CA LEU A 214 16.65 3.94 -4.24
C LEU A 214 17.67 5.09 -4.28
N ALA A 215 18.72 4.97 -5.09
CA ALA A 215 19.69 6.06 -5.30
C ALA A 215 19.00 7.33 -5.83
N ASN A 216 18.11 7.17 -6.83
CA ASN A 216 17.34 8.28 -7.40
C ASN A 216 16.37 8.88 -6.40
N TYR A 217 15.81 8.08 -5.49
CA TYR A 217 14.99 8.62 -4.40
C TYR A 217 15.84 9.45 -3.42
N ASN A 218 16.96 8.90 -2.96
CA ASN A 218 17.85 9.54 -1.99
C ASN A 218 18.49 10.84 -2.54
N ASN A 219 18.79 10.90 -3.83
CA ASN A 219 19.31 12.11 -4.47
C ASN A 219 18.23 13.13 -4.87
N GLY A 220 16.95 12.81 -4.66
CA GLY A 220 15.81 13.69 -4.96
C GLY A 220 15.36 13.71 -6.43
N SER A 221 15.98 12.92 -7.31
CA SER A 221 15.55 12.79 -8.72
C SER A 221 14.26 11.99 -8.87
N LEU A 222 13.88 11.21 -7.85
CA LEU A 222 12.61 10.50 -7.75
C LEU A 222 11.88 10.94 -6.48
N THR A 223 10.66 11.46 -6.66
CA THR A 223 9.85 11.94 -5.52
C THR A 223 9.31 10.79 -4.67
N ARG A 224 8.87 9.69 -5.30
CA ARG A 224 8.22 8.54 -4.67
C ARG A 224 8.42 7.26 -5.49
N PHE A 225 8.28 6.11 -4.85
CA PHE A 225 8.35 4.80 -5.54
C PHE A 225 6.99 4.50 -6.19
N ALA A 226 6.76 5.04 -7.38
CA ALA A 226 5.53 4.81 -8.14
C ALA A 226 5.69 3.62 -9.09
N LYS A 227 4.62 2.82 -9.21
CA LYS A 227 4.45 1.80 -10.25
C LYS A 227 3.03 1.87 -10.80
#